data_AF-A0A950GF88-F1
#
_entry.id   AF-A0A950GF88-F1
#
_cell.length_a   1.000
_cell.length_b   1.000
_cell.length_c   1.000
_cell.angle_alpha   90.00
_cell.angle_beta   90.00
_cell.angle_gamma   90.00
#
_symmetry.space_group_name_H-M   'P 1'
#
loop_
_entity.id
_entity.type
_entity.pdbx_description
1 polymer ?
#
loop_
_entity_poly.entity_id
_entity_poly.type
_entity_poly.pdbx_seq_one_letter_code
_entity_poly.pdbx_strand_id
1 'polypeptide(L)'
;MMPFEPIAIEPAPVQHIPSSKKDSPDQSLGNQSADPLGDDLGGCFDRDWYVRHYPDVAAAGMDPLRHYLTHGVAENRDPNPLFQSSYYLDQYPDVAASQMNPLLHYFEFGAAELRNPHPRFDAAYYAAEHPEAAQNPLLFHLRIGARRGFATERIVNIRDYLPSDGKLPECPAGLTVDVVIPVYRGLNQTRRCINSVLADPDRVPGRLIVIDDRSPEPKLSAWLDRMAARGAIILLRNKRNRGFVASANRGIQAAGENDIVLLNSDTEVPEGWLRRLAGQAYAEPRIGSVSPFSNNATICSYPGFEGGPLALGRSVAELDAACRAVNAGRAVDVPTTVGFCMYIRRDCLRDAGPFDEQMFRRGYGEENDFCMRSASLGWRHRLACDTFV
;
A
#
# COMPACT_ATOMS: atom_id res chain seq x y z
N MET A 1 -32.01 -37.92 -4.69
CA MET A 1 -30.79 -38.05 -3.87
C MET A 1 -30.15 -39.37 -4.26
N MET A 2 -29.18 -39.34 -5.17
CA MET A 2 -28.41 -40.52 -5.61
C MET A 2 -27.06 -40.46 -4.89
N PRO A 3 -26.56 -41.56 -4.29
CA PRO A 3 -25.29 -41.54 -3.57
C PRO A 3 -24.11 -41.61 -4.55
N PHE A 4 -23.08 -40.79 -4.28
CA PHE A 4 -21.77 -40.85 -4.91
C PHE A 4 -20.92 -41.92 -4.22
N GLU A 5 -20.36 -42.87 -4.96
CA GLU A 5 -19.30 -43.76 -4.47
C GLU A 5 -17.91 -43.18 -4.81
N PRO A 6 -16.92 -43.28 -3.91
CA PRO A 6 -15.57 -42.75 -4.13
C PRO A 6 -14.72 -43.70 -4.99
N ILE A 7 -14.05 -43.14 -5.99
CA ILE A 7 -13.08 -43.85 -6.83
C ILE A 7 -11.73 -43.91 -6.10
N ALA A 8 -11.23 -45.12 -5.85
CA ALA A 8 -9.88 -45.36 -5.33
C ALA A 8 -8.84 -45.22 -6.45
N ILE A 9 -7.77 -44.45 -6.21
CA ILE A 9 -6.64 -44.29 -7.12
C ILE A 9 -5.47 -45.10 -6.56
N GLU A 10 -5.04 -46.14 -7.27
CA GLU A 10 -3.80 -46.88 -6.96
C GLU A 10 -2.57 -46.14 -7.53
N PRO A 11 -1.41 -46.17 -6.84
CA PRO A 11 -0.20 -45.54 -7.33
C PRO A 11 0.49 -46.38 -8.43
N ALA A 12 0.96 -45.70 -9.48
CA ALA A 12 1.68 -46.30 -10.59
C ALA A 12 3.07 -46.85 -10.19
N PRO A 13 3.57 -47.93 -10.84
CA PRO A 13 4.82 -48.57 -10.46
C PRO A 13 6.06 -47.80 -10.93
N VAL A 14 7.09 -47.78 -10.08
CA VAL A 14 8.40 -47.16 -10.33
C VAL A 14 9.22 -48.07 -11.26
N GLN A 15 9.64 -47.55 -12.42
CA GLN A 15 10.56 -48.24 -13.32
C GLN A 15 12.02 -47.87 -13.02
N HIS A 16 12.86 -48.91 -12.84
CA HIS A 16 14.32 -48.82 -12.69
C HIS A 16 15.00 -48.41 -14.00
N ILE A 17 15.89 -47.42 -13.94
CA ILE A 17 16.79 -47.03 -15.04
C ILE A 17 18.12 -47.79 -14.89
N PRO A 18 18.61 -48.53 -15.90
CA PRO A 18 19.93 -49.16 -15.84
C PRO A 18 21.04 -48.17 -16.21
N SER A 19 22.18 -48.30 -15.53
CA SER A 19 23.40 -47.56 -15.76
C SER A 19 24.18 -48.12 -16.97
N SER A 20 24.64 -47.24 -17.87
CA SER A 20 25.62 -47.63 -18.90
C SER A 20 26.78 -46.64 -19.02
N LYS A 21 27.95 -47.28 -19.06
CA LYS A 21 29.35 -46.86 -19.09
C LYS A 21 29.73 -45.74 -20.08
N LYS A 22 30.83 -45.09 -19.68
CA LYS A 22 31.78 -44.30 -20.47
C LYS A 22 32.11 -44.96 -21.81
N ASP A 23 32.15 -44.16 -22.88
CA ASP A 23 33.23 -44.15 -23.87
C ASP A 23 33.19 -42.85 -24.69
N SER A 24 34.38 -42.30 -24.96
CA SER A 24 34.72 -41.30 -25.98
C SER A 24 35.93 -41.91 -26.73
N PRO A 25 36.28 -41.55 -27.99
CA PRO A 25 36.02 -40.25 -28.65
C PRO A 25 35.66 -40.33 -30.15
N ASP A 26 35.16 -39.23 -30.72
CA ASP A 26 35.63 -38.80 -32.05
C ASP A 26 35.42 -37.28 -32.25
N GLN A 27 36.45 -36.62 -32.76
CA GLN A 27 36.48 -35.21 -33.11
C GLN A 27 36.24 -35.08 -34.61
N SER A 28 35.11 -34.49 -35.01
CA SER A 28 35.01 -33.86 -36.32
C SER A 28 34.12 -32.62 -36.26
N LEU A 29 34.73 -31.50 -36.62
CA LEU A 29 34.23 -30.13 -36.61
C LEU A 29 32.91 -29.95 -37.36
N GLY A 30 31.95 -29.30 -36.70
CA GLY A 30 30.83 -28.61 -37.31
C GLY A 30 30.63 -27.29 -36.56
N ASN A 31 31.19 -26.22 -37.10
CA ASN A 31 31.09 -24.85 -36.59
C ASN A 31 29.62 -24.40 -36.62
N GLN A 32 28.88 -24.60 -35.53
CA GLN A 32 27.60 -23.94 -35.29
C GLN A 32 27.88 -22.67 -34.50
N SER A 33 27.66 -21.53 -35.17
CA SER A 33 27.56 -20.22 -34.55
C SER A 33 26.55 -20.30 -33.40
N ALA A 34 27.04 -20.21 -32.16
CA ALA A 34 26.19 -20.05 -30.99
C ALA A 34 25.48 -18.70 -31.10
N ASP A 35 24.19 -18.73 -31.42
CA ASP A 35 23.33 -17.55 -31.38
C ASP A 35 23.25 -17.07 -29.91
N PRO A 36 23.72 -15.85 -29.59
CA PRO A 36 23.82 -15.37 -28.21
C PRO A 36 22.46 -15.23 -27.50
N LEU A 37 21.34 -15.37 -28.21
CA LEU A 37 19.98 -15.18 -27.70
C LEU A 37 19.26 -16.48 -27.27
N GLY A 38 19.82 -17.65 -27.62
CA GLY A 38 19.14 -18.95 -27.47
C GLY A 38 17.94 -19.10 -28.41
N ASP A 39 17.54 -20.34 -28.71
CA ASP A 39 16.55 -20.64 -29.78
C ASP A 39 15.10 -20.15 -29.48
N ASP A 40 14.84 -19.64 -28.28
CA ASP A 40 13.51 -19.23 -27.77
C ASP A 40 13.51 -18.03 -26.79
N LEU A 41 14.60 -17.24 -26.72
CA LEU A 41 14.79 -16.16 -25.72
C LEU A 41 14.56 -16.64 -24.28
N GLY A 42 15.21 -17.74 -23.92
CA GLY A 42 15.15 -18.34 -22.58
C GLY A 42 13.79 -18.92 -22.22
N GLY A 43 12.89 -19.11 -23.18
CA GLY A 43 11.53 -19.63 -23.05
C GLY A 43 10.43 -18.57 -23.03
N CYS A 44 10.75 -17.31 -23.28
CA CYS A 44 9.75 -16.23 -23.41
C CYS A 44 9.07 -16.21 -24.79
N PHE A 45 9.64 -16.88 -25.80
CA PHE A 45 9.01 -17.07 -27.10
C PHE A 45 8.38 -18.47 -27.20
N ASP A 46 7.06 -18.54 -27.40
CA ASP A 46 6.36 -19.82 -27.54
C ASP A 46 6.26 -20.19 -29.02
N ARG A 47 7.25 -20.95 -29.51
CA ARG A 47 7.34 -21.36 -30.92
C ARG A 47 6.09 -22.10 -31.39
N ASP A 48 5.59 -23.06 -30.60
CA ASP A 48 4.46 -23.91 -30.96
C ASP A 48 3.15 -23.12 -31.01
N TRP A 49 2.97 -22.19 -30.06
CA TRP A 49 1.84 -21.28 -30.09
C TRP A 49 1.95 -20.31 -31.28
N TYR A 50 3.13 -19.75 -31.53
CA TYR A 50 3.35 -18.76 -32.59
C TYR A 50 3.01 -19.32 -33.97
N VAL A 51 3.53 -20.51 -34.33
CA VAL A 51 3.23 -21.12 -35.64
C VAL A 51 1.78 -21.57 -35.77
N ARG A 52 1.15 -21.96 -34.67
CA ARG A 52 -0.27 -22.32 -34.64
C ARG A 52 -1.17 -21.09 -34.79
N HIS A 53 -0.79 -19.98 -34.17
CA HIS A 53 -1.53 -18.73 -34.19
C HIS A 53 -1.30 -17.94 -35.49
N TYR A 54 -0.13 -18.13 -36.11
CA TYR A 54 0.29 -17.50 -37.36
C TYR A 54 0.68 -18.53 -38.44
N PRO A 55 -0.31 -19.20 -39.09
CA PRO A 55 -0.04 -20.28 -40.05
C PRO A 55 0.71 -19.83 -41.31
N ASP A 56 0.65 -18.55 -41.66
CA ASP A 56 1.37 -17.96 -42.79
C ASP A 56 2.89 -17.96 -42.58
N VAL A 57 3.36 -17.78 -41.34
CA VAL A 57 4.79 -17.90 -40.98
C VAL A 57 5.26 -19.34 -41.13
N ALA A 58 4.43 -20.30 -40.72
CA ALA A 58 4.70 -21.72 -40.88
C ALA A 58 4.79 -22.12 -42.37
N ALA A 59 3.87 -21.59 -43.20
CA ALA A 59 3.84 -21.83 -44.64
C ALA A 59 5.04 -21.21 -45.37
N ALA A 60 5.57 -20.08 -44.88
CA ALA A 60 6.74 -19.42 -45.42
C ALA A 60 8.06 -20.17 -45.13
N GLY A 61 8.06 -21.13 -44.20
CA GLY A 61 9.24 -21.92 -43.83
C GLY A 61 10.35 -21.10 -43.14
N MET A 62 10.03 -19.89 -42.67
CA MET A 62 10.96 -19.05 -41.91
C MET A 62 11.04 -19.53 -40.46
N ASP A 63 12.21 -19.39 -39.83
CA ASP A 63 12.33 -19.62 -38.39
C ASP A 63 11.39 -18.65 -37.61
N PRO A 64 10.47 -19.16 -36.77
CA PRO A 64 9.46 -18.33 -36.12
C PRO A 64 10.00 -17.24 -35.21
N LEU A 65 11.08 -17.52 -34.46
CA LEU A 65 11.69 -16.52 -33.58
C LEU A 65 12.32 -15.42 -34.41
N ARG A 66 13.08 -15.78 -35.45
CA ARG A 66 13.66 -14.82 -36.39
C ARG A 66 12.58 -13.98 -37.06
N HIS A 67 11.47 -14.58 -37.47
CA HIS A 67 10.32 -13.87 -38.04
C HIS A 67 9.79 -12.82 -37.06
N TYR A 68 9.51 -13.22 -35.81
CA TYR A 68 9.01 -12.29 -34.80
C TYR A 68 9.96 -11.12 -34.55
N LEU A 69 11.26 -11.41 -34.40
CA LEU A 69 12.27 -10.39 -34.12
C LEU A 69 12.45 -9.37 -35.23
N THR A 70 12.19 -9.75 -36.49
CA THR A 70 12.46 -8.92 -37.68
C THR A 70 11.21 -8.30 -38.31
N HIS A 71 10.07 -8.98 -38.26
CA HIS A 71 8.82 -8.56 -38.91
C HIS A 71 7.63 -8.56 -37.94
N GLY A 72 7.58 -9.52 -37.00
CA GLY A 72 6.39 -9.76 -36.18
C GLY A 72 5.85 -8.53 -35.46
N VAL A 73 6.71 -7.71 -34.87
CA VAL A 73 6.28 -6.50 -34.14
C VAL A 73 5.62 -5.49 -35.08
N ALA A 74 6.20 -5.25 -36.27
CA ALA A 74 5.64 -4.34 -37.27
C ALA A 74 4.30 -4.86 -37.84
N GLU A 75 4.12 -6.18 -37.83
CA GLU A 75 2.88 -6.86 -38.22
C GLU A 75 1.90 -7.03 -37.04
N ASN A 76 2.17 -6.40 -35.90
CA ASN A 76 1.37 -6.50 -34.67
C ASN A 76 1.13 -7.95 -34.21
N ARG A 77 2.18 -8.77 -34.30
CA ARG A 77 2.20 -10.16 -33.80
C ARG A 77 2.76 -10.20 -32.39
N ASP A 78 2.30 -11.20 -31.66
CA ASP A 78 2.67 -11.45 -30.27
C ASP A 78 3.52 -12.72 -30.18
N PRO A 79 4.46 -12.83 -29.24
CA PRO A 79 5.38 -13.98 -29.17
C PRO A 79 4.85 -15.13 -28.31
N ASN A 80 3.83 -14.89 -27.47
CA ASN A 80 3.16 -15.87 -26.63
C ASN A 80 1.79 -15.31 -26.15
N PRO A 81 0.91 -16.10 -25.50
CA PRO A 81 -0.42 -15.66 -25.07
C PRO A 81 -0.48 -14.52 -24.03
N LEU A 82 0.62 -14.26 -23.33
CA LEU A 82 0.71 -13.34 -22.19
C LEU A 82 1.79 -12.27 -22.37
N PHE A 83 2.17 -12.01 -23.62
CA PHE A 83 2.99 -10.89 -24.02
C PHE A 83 2.34 -10.22 -25.23
N GLN A 84 1.95 -8.96 -25.09
CA GLN A 84 1.35 -8.20 -26.18
C GLN A 84 2.28 -7.07 -26.61
N SER A 85 2.80 -7.17 -27.83
CA SER A 85 3.86 -6.28 -28.35
C SER A 85 3.43 -4.81 -28.38
N SER A 86 2.22 -4.54 -28.88
CA SER A 86 1.67 -3.18 -28.96
C SER A 86 1.40 -2.58 -27.59
N TYR A 87 0.74 -3.32 -26.70
CA TYR A 87 0.50 -2.90 -25.32
C TYR A 87 1.81 -2.55 -24.60
N TYR A 88 2.83 -3.39 -24.74
CA TYR A 88 4.10 -3.16 -24.06
C TYR A 88 4.78 -1.86 -24.54
N LEU A 89 4.73 -1.56 -25.84
CA LEU A 89 5.27 -0.32 -26.39
C LEU A 89 4.45 0.91 -26.02
N ASP A 90 3.12 0.80 -25.99
CA ASP A 90 2.22 1.88 -25.59
C ASP A 90 2.37 2.21 -24.10
N GLN A 91 2.49 1.19 -23.26
CA GLN A 91 2.62 1.32 -21.81
C GLN A 91 4.00 1.85 -21.40
N TYR A 92 5.05 1.54 -22.18
CA TYR A 92 6.44 1.90 -21.88
C TYR A 92 7.07 2.74 -23.00
N PRO A 93 6.81 4.07 -23.03
CA PRO A 93 7.33 4.96 -24.06
C PRO A 93 8.86 5.01 -24.16
N ASP A 94 9.58 4.70 -23.07
CA ASP A 94 11.04 4.57 -23.06
C ASP A 94 11.52 3.39 -23.92
N VAL A 95 10.78 2.28 -23.91
CA VAL A 95 11.04 1.12 -24.77
C VAL A 95 10.76 1.47 -26.22
N ALA A 96 9.62 2.12 -26.50
CA ALA A 96 9.27 2.57 -27.85
C ALA A 96 10.34 3.51 -28.43
N ALA A 97 10.86 4.44 -27.61
CA ALA A 97 11.93 5.35 -28.01
C ALA A 97 13.27 4.64 -28.28
N SER A 98 13.55 3.54 -27.57
CA SER A 98 14.77 2.75 -27.76
C SER A 98 14.86 2.02 -29.11
N GLN A 99 13.70 1.82 -29.77
CA GLN A 99 13.54 0.98 -30.98
C GLN A 99 13.97 -0.48 -30.80
N MET A 100 14.21 -0.93 -29.57
CA MET A 100 14.49 -2.32 -29.26
C MET A 100 13.22 -3.17 -29.47
N ASN A 101 13.39 -4.43 -29.90
CA ASN A 101 12.26 -5.37 -29.93
C ASN A 101 11.67 -5.51 -28.51
N PRO A 102 10.35 -5.38 -28.32
CA PRO A 102 9.72 -5.34 -27.00
C PRO A 102 9.95 -6.62 -26.19
N LEU A 103 9.97 -7.79 -26.82
CA LEU A 103 10.24 -9.05 -26.10
C LEU A 103 11.69 -9.15 -25.68
N LEU A 104 12.62 -8.69 -26.52
CA LEU A 104 14.05 -8.66 -26.19
C LEU A 104 14.29 -7.70 -25.01
N HIS A 105 13.72 -6.50 -25.06
CA HIS A 105 13.78 -5.57 -23.94
C HIS A 105 13.20 -6.17 -22.66
N TYR A 106 12.04 -6.84 -22.76
CA TYR A 106 11.44 -7.49 -21.60
C TYR A 106 12.36 -8.55 -21.00
N PHE A 107 12.94 -9.40 -21.84
CA PHE A 107 13.85 -10.45 -21.40
C PHE A 107 15.11 -9.90 -20.72
N GLU A 108 15.72 -8.86 -21.28
CA GLU A 108 16.96 -8.27 -20.76
C GLU A 108 16.75 -7.40 -19.52
N PHE A 109 15.65 -6.64 -19.46
CA PHE A 109 15.41 -5.63 -18.42
C PHE A 109 14.01 -5.72 -17.81
N GLY A 110 12.98 -5.75 -18.64
CA GLY A 110 11.59 -5.56 -18.19
C GLY A 110 11.10 -6.59 -17.18
N ALA A 111 11.57 -7.84 -17.28
CA ALA A 111 11.22 -8.91 -16.37
C ALA A 111 11.70 -8.64 -14.93
N ALA A 112 12.96 -8.23 -14.78
CA ALA A 112 13.55 -7.88 -13.50
C ALA A 112 13.02 -6.55 -12.93
N GLU A 113 12.58 -5.65 -13.81
CA GLU A 113 11.91 -4.39 -13.46
C GLU A 113 10.40 -4.58 -13.14
N LEU A 114 9.89 -5.81 -13.20
CA LEU A 114 8.47 -6.14 -12.99
C LEU A 114 7.53 -5.33 -13.90
N ARG A 115 7.94 -5.10 -15.15
CA ARG A 115 7.08 -4.51 -16.18
C ARG A 115 5.99 -5.51 -16.58
N ASN A 116 4.78 -5.00 -16.83
CA ASN A 116 3.63 -5.79 -17.23
C ASN A 116 3.73 -6.12 -18.74
N PRO A 117 3.87 -7.41 -19.12
CA PRO A 117 3.98 -7.79 -20.53
C PRO A 117 2.63 -7.79 -21.28
N HIS A 118 1.51 -7.76 -20.55
CA HIS A 118 0.16 -7.91 -21.09
C HIS A 118 -0.86 -7.24 -20.16
N PRO A 119 -1.99 -6.71 -20.66
CA PRO A 119 -3.01 -6.04 -19.82
C PRO A 119 -3.58 -6.89 -18.68
N ARG A 120 -3.49 -8.23 -18.83
CA ARG A 120 -3.95 -9.24 -17.85
C ARG A 120 -2.81 -9.94 -17.12
N PHE A 121 -1.64 -9.33 -17.09
CA PHE A 121 -0.47 -9.84 -16.38
C PHE A 121 0.14 -8.72 -15.53
N ASP A 122 -0.16 -8.73 -14.23
CA ASP A 122 0.43 -7.85 -13.23
C ASP A 122 1.70 -8.53 -12.67
N ALA A 123 2.85 -8.15 -13.19
CA ALA A 123 4.14 -8.77 -12.86
C ALA A 123 4.53 -8.51 -11.39
N ALA A 124 4.17 -7.35 -10.84
CA ALA A 124 4.43 -7.01 -9.45
C ALA A 124 3.56 -7.85 -8.50
N TYR A 125 2.26 -7.97 -8.78
CA TYR A 125 1.37 -8.87 -8.05
C TYR A 125 1.85 -10.32 -8.13
N TYR A 126 2.19 -10.80 -9.33
CA TYR A 126 2.60 -12.18 -9.53
C TYR A 126 3.90 -12.52 -8.77
N ALA A 127 4.88 -11.61 -8.78
CA ALA A 127 6.12 -11.78 -8.02
C ALA A 127 5.92 -11.70 -6.49
N ALA A 128 4.94 -10.92 -6.02
CA ALA A 128 4.61 -10.85 -4.61
C ALA A 128 3.97 -12.15 -4.09
N GLU A 129 3.05 -12.74 -4.86
CA GLU A 129 2.42 -14.03 -4.53
C GLU A 129 3.35 -15.23 -4.75
N HIS A 130 4.28 -15.11 -5.69
CA HIS A 130 5.26 -16.14 -6.04
C HIS A 130 6.68 -15.56 -6.07
N PRO A 131 7.33 -15.38 -4.90
CA PRO A 131 8.67 -14.78 -4.82
C PRO A 131 9.73 -15.49 -5.67
N GLU A 132 9.59 -16.80 -5.90
CA GLU A 132 10.45 -17.58 -6.80
C GLU A 132 10.37 -17.15 -8.27
N ALA A 133 9.31 -16.43 -8.65
CA ALA A 133 9.09 -15.91 -9.99
C ALA A 133 9.66 -14.49 -10.19
N ALA A 134 10.16 -13.83 -9.14
CA ALA A 134 10.52 -12.40 -9.18
C ALA A 134 11.55 -12.02 -10.24
N GLN A 135 12.44 -12.94 -10.62
CA GLN A 135 13.44 -12.68 -11.67
C GLN A 135 12.82 -12.60 -13.07
N ASN A 136 11.81 -13.42 -13.35
CA ASN A 136 11.08 -13.38 -14.61
C ASN A 136 9.67 -13.97 -14.43
N PRO A 137 8.69 -13.13 -14.05
CA PRO A 137 7.33 -13.58 -13.74
C PRO A 137 6.64 -14.27 -14.92
N LEU A 138 6.77 -13.72 -16.13
CA LEU A 138 6.16 -14.29 -17.34
C LEU A 138 6.71 -15.68 -17.64
N LEU A 139 8.03 -15.84 -17.64
CA LEU A 139 8.67 -17.13 -17.92
C LEU A 139 8.25 -18.20 -16.91
N PHE A 140 8.24 -17.83 -15.61
CA PHE A 140 7.80 -18.74 -14.57
C PHE A 140 6.33 -19.14 -14.78
N HIS A 141 5.47 -18.19 -15.17
CA HIS A 141 4.07 -18.49 -15.43
C HIS A 141 3.89 -19.43 -16.62
N LEU A 142 4.53 -19.14 -17.76
CA LEU A 142 4.47 -19.96 -18.97
C LEU A 142 4.95 -21.39 -18.70
N ARG A 143 5.99 -21.56 -17.87
CA ARG A 143 6.52 -22.89 -17.54
C ARG A 143 5.73 -23.60 -16.46
N ILE A 144 5.36 -22.92 -15.37
CA ILE A 144 4.87 -23.55 -14.14
C ILE A 144 3.49 -23.02 -13.77
N GLY A 145 3.33 -21.70 -13.73
CA GLY A 145 2.14 -21.04 -13.21
C GLY A 145 0.84 -21.44 -13.92
N ALA A 146 0.85 -21.46 -15.25
CA ALA A 146 -0.31 -21.84 -16.04
C ALA A 146 -0.80 -23.26 -15.70
N ARG A 147 0.12 -24.22 -15.54
CA ARG A 147 -0.20 -25.61 -15.16
C ARG A 147 -0.70 -25.75 -13.73
N ARG A 148 -0.32 -24.82 -12.85
CA ARG A 148 -0.77 -24.77 -11.45
C ARG A 148 -2.02 -23.90 -11.25
N GLY A 149 -2.50 -23.23 -12.29
CA GLY A 149 -3.65 -22.33 -12.22
C GLY A 149 -3.39 -21.05 -11.43
N PHE A 150 -2.14 -20.56 -11.40
CA PHE A 150 -1.80 -19.31 -10.73
C PHE A 150 -2.42 -18.12 -11.46
N ALA A 151 -3.04 -17.20 -10.73
CA ALA A 151 -3.64 -16.01 -11.33
C ALA A 151 -2.54 -15.04 -11.79
N THR A 152 -2.65 -14.53 -13.01
CA THR A 152 -1.70 -13.55 -13.58
C THR A 152 -2.04 -12.11 -13.21
N GLU A 153 -3.23 -11.88 -12.68
CA GLU A 153 -3.71 -10.57 -12.26
C GLU A 153 -4.45 -10.73 -10.93
N ARG A 154 -4.49 -9.64 -10.17
CA ARG A 154 -5.22 -9.61 -8.91
C ARG A 154 -6.70 -9.89 -9.17
N ILE A 155 -7.22 -10.95 -8.57
CA ILE A 155 -8.65 -11.27 -8.65
C ILE A 155 -9.42 -10.21 -7.89
N VAL A 156 -10.21 -9.43 -8.63
CA VAL A 156 -11.07 -8.39 -8.09
C VAL A 156 -12.41 -9.02 -7.70
N ASN A 157 -12.79 -8.99 -6.43
CA ASN A 157 -14.12 -9.41 -6.01
C ASN A 157 -15.08 -8.22 -6.03
N ILE A 158 -16.21 -8.33 -6.74
CA ILE A 158 -17.21 -7.25 -6.78
C ILE A 158 -17.67 -6.81 -5.37
N ARG A 159 -17.66 -7.73 -4.40
CA ARG A 159 -17.98 -7.44 -3.00
C ARG A 159 -17.03 -6.42 -2.37
N ASP A 160 -15.78 -6.34 -2.83
CA ASP A 160 -14.79 -5.36 -2.34
C ASP A 160 -15.16 -3.92 -2.73
N TYR A 161 -16.01 -3.76 -3.76
CA TYR A 161 -16.48 -2.47 -4.30
C TYR A 161 -17.89 -2.11 -3.84
N LEU A 162 -18.60 -3.05 -3.21
CA LEU A 162 -19.90 -2.78 -2.60
C LEU A 162 -19.69 -2.21 -1.17
N PRO A 163 -20.69 -1.48 -0.64
CA PRO A 163 -20.70 -1.09 0.76
C PRO A 163 -20.46 -2.29 1.68
N SER A 164 -19.63 -2.08 2.70
CA SER A 164 -19.30 -3.07 3.72
C SER A 164 -20.54 -3.45 4.53
N ASP A 165 -20.75 -4.76 4.73
CA ASP A 165 -21.66 -5.34 5.72
C ASP A 165 -20.92 -5.79 7.00
N GLY A 166 -19.65 -5.37 7.15
CA GLY A 166 -18.78 -5.74 8.26
C GLY A 166 -19.23 -5.18 9.62
N LYS A 167 -18.89 -5.92 10.69
CA LYS A 167 -19.10 -5.47 12.06
C LYS A 167 -18.15 -4.31 12.39
N LEU A 168 -18.69 -3.23 12.95
CA LEU A 168 -17.88 -2.11 13.47
C LEU A 168 -17.01 -2.59 14.64
N PRO A 169 -15.68 -2.30 14.64
CA PRO A 169 -14.83 -2.51 15.79
C PRO A 169 -15.33 -1.70 16.99
N GLU A 170 -15.36 -2.35 18.16
CA GLU A 170 -15.82 -1.73 19.39
C GLU A 170 -14.66 -1.07 20.13
N CYS A 171 -14.84 0.18 20.54
CA CYS A 171 -13.89 0.85 21.44
C CYS A 171 -13.89 0.12 22.81
N PRO A 172 -12.72 -0.26 23.35
CA PRO A 172 -12.64 -0.90 24.66
C PRO A 172 -13.31 -0.08 25.77
N ALA A 173 -14.01 -0.76 26.68
CA ALA A 173 -14.61 -0.13 27.84
C ALA A 173 -13.54 0.40 28.81
N GLY A 174 -13.77 1.59 29.38
CA GLY A 174 -12.85 2.21 30.34
C GLY A 174 -11.57 2.81 29.72
N LEU A 175 -11.43 2.77 28.39
CA LEU A 175 -10.31 3.40 27.70
C LEU A 175 -10.33 4.92 27.91
N THR A 176 -9.15 5.48 28.17
CA THR A 176 -8.94 6.94 28.25
C THR A 176 -7.97 7.34 27.15
N VAL A 177 -8.35 8.35 26.36
CA VAL A 177 -7.57 8.83 25.21
C VAL A 177 -7.41 10.34 25.29
N ASP A 178 -6.17 10.81 25.41
CA ASP A 178 -5.86 12.23 25.42
C ASP A 178 -5.66 12.76 23.99
N VAL A 179 -6.31 13.87 23.65
CA VAL A 179 -6.10 14.56 22.37
C VAL A 179 -5.00 15.60 22.54
N VAL A 180 -3.93 15.46 21.76
CA VAL A 180 -2.73 16.28 21.81
C VAL A 180 -2.68 17.19 20.58
N ILE A 181 -2.74 18.51 20.79
CA ILE A 181 -2.77 19.51 19.72
C ILE A 181 -1.60 20.50 19.85
N PRO A 182 -0.51 20.30 19.09
CA PRO A 182 0.50 21.34 18.89
C PRO A 182 -0.08 22.51 18.09
N VAL A 183 0.20 23.74 18.53
CA VAL A 183 -0.33 24.97 17.91
C VAL A 183 0.81 25.96 17.66
N TYR A 184 0.90 26.43 16.42
CA TYR A 184 1.74 27.56 16.02
C TYR A 184 1.04 28.36 14.92
N ARG A 185 0.51 29.54 15.27
CA ARG A 185 -0.34 30.41 14.41
C ARG A 185 -1.73 29.84 14.07
N GLY A 186 -2.55 30.63 13.39
CA GLY A 186 -3.81 30.16 12.82
C GLY A 186 -4.97 30.13 13.81
N LEU A 187 -5.34 31.29 14.38
CA LEU A 187 -6.47 31.41 15.33
C LEU A 187 -7.77 30.77 14.82
N ASN A 188 -8.16 31.03 13.58
CA ASN A 188 -9.47 30.58 13.08
C ASN A 188 -9.50 29.06 12.89
N GLN A 189 -8.43 28.50 12.33
CA GLN A 189 -8.22 27.06 12.17
C GLN A 189 -8.22 26.37 13.55
N THR A 190 -7.39 26.87 14.47
CA THR A 190 -7.28 26.32 15.84
C THR A 190 -8.63 26.34 16.57
N ARG A 191 -9.42 27.40 16.39
CA ARG A 191 -10.78 27.50 16.95
C ARG A 191 -11.71 26.42 16.40
N ARG A 192 -11.70 26.18 15.08
CA ARG A 192 -12.55 25.15 14.47
C ARG A 192 -12.14 23.76 14.95
N CYS A 193 -10.84 23.46 14.94
CA CYS A 193 -10.28 22.21 15.45
C CYS A 193 -10.72 21.93 16.89
N ILE A 194 -10.36 22.79 17.83
CA ILE A 194 -10.66 22.59 19.26
C ILE A 194 -12.18 22.55 19.51
N ASN A 195 -12.96 23.40 18.83
CA ASN A 195 -14.41 23.37 18.99
C ASN A 195 -15.03 22.07 18.44
N SER A 196 -14.54 21.54 17.32
CA SER A 196 -15.04 20.26 16.78
C SER A 196 -14.74 19.10 17.72
N VAL A 197 -13.56 19.07 18.35
CA VAL A 197 -13.22 18.06 19.36
C VAL A 197 -14.11 18.17 20.61
N LEU A 198 -14.41 19.39 21.06
CA LEU A 198 -15.23 19.62 22.25
C LEU A 198 -16.74 19.44 22.00
N ALA A 199 -17.17 19.52 20.75
CA ALA A 199 -18.57 19.36 20.36
C ALA A 199 -19.00 17.90 20.26
N ASP A 200 -18.06 16.96 20.15
CA ASP A 200 -18.34 15.52 20.03
C ASP A 200 -18.93 14.95 21.34
N PRO A 201 -20.24 14.61 21.39
CA PRO A 201 -20.88 14.11 22.61
C PRO A 201 -20.45 12.68 22.95
N ASP A 202 -19.98 11.92 21.96
CA ASP A 202 -19.62 10.51 22.08
C ASP A 202 -18.11 10.28 22.29
N ARG A 203 -17.38 11.38 22.52
CA ARG A 203 -15.92 11.39 22.68
C ARG A 203 -15.49 10.44 23.79
N VAL A 204 -14.47 9.63 23.49
CA VAL A 204 -13.81 8.79 24.50
C VAL A 204 -13.28 9.68 25.64
N PRO A 205 -13.48 9.30 26.92
CA PRO A 205 -12.99 10.09 28.04
C PRO A 205 -11.50 10.40 27.91
N GLY A 206 -11.11 11.61 28.27
CA GLY A 206 -9.71 12.05 28.21
C GLY A 206 -9.55 13.55 28.07
N ARG A 207 -8.32 14.00 28.22
CA ARG A 207 -7.93 15.41 28.31
C ARG A 207 -7.67 15.97 26.91
N LEU A 208 -7.95 17.24 26.74
CA LEU A 208 -7.54 18.00 25.56
C LEU A 208 -6.29 18.80 25.91
N ILE A 209 -5.12 18.29 25.50
CA ILE A 209 -3.81 18.86 25.81
C ILE A 209 -3.35 19.70 24.62
N VAL A 210 -3.26 21.01 24.81
CA VAL A 210 -2.86 21.95 23.76
C VAL A 210 -1.48 22.50 24.07
N ILE A 211 -0.58 22.47 23.09
CA ILE A 211 0.80 22.94 23.23
C ILE A 211 0.98 24.18 22.35
N ASP A 212 0.97 25.37 22.95
CA ASP A 212 1.31 26.61 22.25
C ASP A 212 2.84 26.69 22.09
N ASP A 213 3.33 26.44 20.87
CA ASP A 213 4.75 26.44 20.53
C ASP A 213 5.30 27.86 20.29
N ARG A 214 5.01 28.75 21.25
CA ARG A 214 5.36 30.17 21.19
C ARG A 214 4.79 30.84 19.94
N SER A 215 3.48 30.74 19.77
CA SER A 215 2.74 31.42 18.72
C SER A 215 3.03 32.93 18.73
N PRO A 216 3.30 33.55 17.57
CA PRO A 216 3.51 34.99 17.45
C PRO A 216 2.19 35.79 17.41
N GLU A 217 1.03 35.13 17.47
CA GLU A 217 -0.29 35.76 17.36
C GLU A 217 -0.90 35.99 18.76
N PRO A 218 -0.93 37.24 19.28
CA PRO A 218 -1.41 37.49 20.65
C PRO A 218 -2.89 37.12 20.83
N LYS A 219 -3.71 37.27 19.77
CA LYS A 219 -5.12 36.90 19.80
C LYS A 219 -5.33 35.39 19.97
N LEU A 220 -4.48 34.57 19.36
CA LEU A 220 -4.47 33.12 19.52
C LEU A 220 -4.06 32.75 20.95
N SER A 221 -2.93 33.26 21.43
CA SER A 221 -2.46 32.97 22.79
C SER A 221 -3.50 33.39 23.85
N ALA A 222 -4.08 34.59 23.74
CA ALA A 222 -5.11 35.05 24.68
C ALA A 222 -6.41 34.21 24.60
N TRP A 223 -6.75 33.69 23.42
CA TRP A 223 -7.90 32.79 23.28
C TRP A 223 -7.64 31.43 23.93
N LEU A 224 -6.43 30.87 23.79
CA LEU A 224 -6.00 29.66 24.49
C LEU A 224 -5.99 29.85 26.01
N ASP A 225 -5.54 31.00 26.51
CA ASP A 225 -5.58 31.31 27.95
C ASP A 225 -7.03 31.30 28.47
N ARG A 226 -7.96 31.87 27.69
CA ARG A 226 -9.39 31.78 28.02
C ARG A 226 -9.92 30.35 27.96
N MET A 227 -9.48 29.51 27.03
CA MET A 227 -9.87 28.08 27.00
C MET A 227 -9.37 27.33 28.26
N ALA A 228 -8.14 27.60 28.68
CA ALA A 228 -7.54 26.98 29.86
C ALA A 228 -8.23 27.45 31.15
N ALA A 229 -8.55 28.74 31.27
CA ALA A 229 -9.18 29.31 32.46
C ALA A 229 -10.59 28.74 32.76
N ARG A 230 -11.34 28.30 31.74
CA ARG A 230 -12.63 27.57 31.89
C ARG A 230 -12.45 26.06 32.09
N GLY A 231 -11.22 25.56 32.16
CA GLY A 231 -10.94 24.13 32.29
C GLY A 231 -11.26 23.30 31.03
N ALA A 232 -11.49 23.95 29.89
CA ALA A 232 -11.83 23.25 28.66
C ALA A 232 -10.61 22.58 27.98
N ILE A 233 -9.40 23.05 28.28
CA ILE A 233 -8.14 22.45 27.81
C ILE A 233 -7.08 22.47 28.91
N ILE A 234 -6.09 21.58 28.79
CA ILE A 234 -4.81 21.69 29.47
C ILE A 234 -3.84 22.40 28.53
N LEU A 235 -3.40 23.61 28.90
CA LEU A 235 -2.51 24.42 28.07
C LEU A 235 -1.06 24.33 28.53
N LEU A 236 -0.18 23.89 27.64
CA LEU A 236 1.28 23.90 27.81
C LEU A 236 1.89 24.96 26.90
N ARG A 237 2.83 25.76 27.41
CA ARG A 237 3.52 26.80 26.62
C ARG A 237 5.01 26.53 26.51
N ASN A 238 5.54 26.52 25.29
CA ASN A 238 6.99 26.51 25.08
C ASN A 238 7.57 27.92 25.26
N LYS A 239 8.76 28.02 25.88
CA LYS A 239 9.45 29.30 26.10
C LYS A 239 9.99 29.91 24.80
N ARG A 240 10.30 29.05 23.82
CA ARG A 240 10.77 29.36 22.47
C ARG A 240 10.05 28.43 21.49
N ASN A 241 9.96 28.78 20.21
CA ASN A 241 9.48 27.85 19.19
C ASN A 241 10.47 26.68 19.12
N ARG A 242 9.98 25.46 19.38
CA ARG A 242 10.76 24.21 19.38
C ARG A 242 10.44 23.33 18.17
N GLY A 243 9.47 23.69 17.35
CA GLY A 243 8.99 22.89 16.25
C GLY A 243 7.92 21.89 16.67
N PHE A 244 7.35 21.24 15.65
CA PHE A 244 6.25 20.29 15.80
C PHE A 244 6.62 19.10 16.67
N VAL A 245 7.71 18.38 16.34
CA VAL A 245 8.10 17.13 17.01
C VAL A 245 8.33 17.33 18.51
N ALA A 246 9.06 18.38 18.89
CA ALA A 246 9.29 18.72 20.29
C ALA A 246 8.00 19.05 21.06
N SER A 247 7.03 19.69 20.38
CA SER A 247 5.73 20.04 20.95
C SER A 247 4.81 18.83 21.07
N ALA A 248 4.80 17.96 20.06
CA ALA A 248 4.11 16.68 20.07
C ALA A 248 4.63 15.78 21.19
N ASN A 249 5.95 15.57 21.29
CA ASN A 249 6.58 14.79 22.36
C ASN A 249 6.26 15.33 23.76
N ARG A 250 6.23 16.66 23.92
CA ARG A 250 5.81 17.28 25.19
C ARG A 250 4.35 16.96 25.54
N GLY A 251 3.47 16.94 24.54
CA GLY A 251 2.08 16.53 24.70
C GLY A 251 1.95 15.04 25.04
N ILE A 252 2.67 14.17 24.33
CA ILE A 252 2.73 12.71 24.57
C ILE A 252 3.20 12.43 26.00
N GLN A 253 4.21 13.17 26.48
CA GLN A 253 4.68 13.06 27.86
C GLN A 253 3.61 13.50 28.88
N ALA A 254 2.93 14.62 28.62
CA ALA A 254 1.85 15.10 29.49
C ALA A 254 0.64 14.16 29.52
N ALA A 255 0.43 13.38 28.45
CA ALA A 255 -0.61 12.37 28.35
C ALA A 255 -0.39 11.16 29.30
N GLY A 256 0.81 10.97 29.85
CA GLY A 256 1.08 9.95 30.86
C GLY A 256 0.88 8.53 30.32
N GLU A 257 -0.03 7.76 30.93
CA GLU A 257 -0.31 6.36 30.55
C GLU A 257 -1.55 6.19 29.67
N ASN A 258 -2.18 7.29 29.26
CA ASN A 258 -3.33 7.23 28.36
C ASN A 258 -2.88 6.99 26.92
N ASP A 259 -3.74 6.37 26.12
CA ASP A 259 -3.59 6.43 24.67
C ASP A 259 -3.70 7.89 24.21
N ILE A 260 -3.17 8.19 23.01
CA ILE A 260 -3.23 9.55 22.49
C ILE A 260 -3.75 9.60 21.06
N VAL A 261 -4.33 10.74 20.72
CA VAL A 261 -4.36 11.19 19.33
C VAL A 261 -3.51 12.43 19.19
N LEU A 262 -2.55 12.39 18.28
CA LEU A 262 -1.90 13.59 17.78
C LEU A 262 -2.78 14.20 16.70
N LEU A 263 -3.25 15.43 16.91
CA LEU A 263 -4.17 16.13 16.03
C LEU A 263 -3.62 17.50 15.66
N ASN A 264 -3.50 17.78 14.37
CA ASN A 264 -3.07 19.09 13.90
C ASN A 264 -4.12 20.17 14.19
N SER A 265 -3.65 21.38 14.48
CA SER A 265 -4.51 22.51 14.84
C SER A 265 -5.40 23.05 13.73
N ASP A 266 -5.26 22.55 12.50
CA ASP A 266 -6.02 22.93 11.32
C ASP A 266 -6.97 21.85 10.79
N THR A 267 -7.25 20.85 11.61
CA THR A 267 -8.24 19.79 11.34
C THR A 267 -9.64 20.16 11.85
N GLU A 268 -10.67 19.46 11.36
CA GLU A 268 -12.03 19.48 11.91
C GLU A 268 -12.49 18.03 12.03
N VAL A 269 -12.99 17.60 13.19
CA VAL A 269 -13.35 16.19 13.40
C VAL A 269 -14.87 15.99 13.39
N PRO A 270 -15.39 14.88 12.81
CA PRO A 270 -16.81 14.55 12.86
C PRO A 270 -17.19 13.91 14.20
N GLU A 271 -18.48 13.72 14.43
CA GLU A 271 -18.99 13.01 15.62
C GLU A 271 -18.49 11.55 15.68
N GLY A 272 -18.16 11.09 16.90
CA GLY A 272 -17.75 9.70 17.16
C GLY A 272 -16.42 9.29 16.51
N TRP A 273 -15.65 10.23 15.94
CA TRP A 273 -14.36 9.97 15.28
C TRP A 273 -13.36 9.26 16.19
N LEU A 274 -13.21 9.74 17.43
CA LEU A 274 -12.20 9.22 18.38
C LEU A 274 -12.51 7.79 18.79
N ARG A 275 -13.81 7.50 18.97
CA ARG A 275 -14.30 6.16 19.30
C ARG A 275 -14.05 5.17 18.17
N ARG A 276 -14.23 5.60 16.91
CA ARG A 276 -13.92 4.76 15.74
C ARG A 276 -12.42 4.49 15.61
N LEU A 277 -11.58 5.51 15.73
CA LEU A 277 -10.12 5.31 15.72
C LEU A 277 -9.65 4.36 16.83
N ALA A 278 -10.17 4.52 18.05
CA ALA A 278 -9.89 3.62 19.16
C ALA A 278 -10.39 2.19 18.87
N GLY A 279 -11.60 2.02 18.35
CA GLY A 279 -12.11 0.71 17.94
C GLY A 279 -11.19 0.03 16.93
N GLN A 280 -10.74 0.75 15.91
CA GLN A 280 -9.81 0.24 14.91
C GLN A 280 -8.44 -0.12 15.52
N ALA A 281 -7.91 0.68 16.45
CA ALA A 281 -6.63 0.42 17.11
C ALA A 281 -6.63 -0.83 18.02
N TYR A 282 -7.82 -1.28 18.44
CA TYR A 282 -8.02 -2.47 19.27
C TYR A 282 -8.74 -3.60 18.54
N ALA A 283 -8.99 -3.47 17.23
CA ALA A 283 -9.68 -4.48 16.43
C ALA A 283 -8.89 -5.80 16.34
N GLU A 284 -7.56 -5.70 16.32
CA GLU A 284 -6.64 -6.84 16.33
C GLU A 284 -5.44 -6.58 17.24
N PRO A 285 -4.72 -7.63 17.65
CA PRO A 285 -3.46 -7.47 18.36
C PRO A 285 -2.46 -6.64 17.54
N ARG A 286 -1.66 -5.85 18.28
CA ARG A 286 -0.49 -5.13 17.77
C ARG A 286 -0.79 -4.09 16.68
N ILE A 287 -1.96 -3.46 16.65
CA ILE A 287 -2.17 -2.25 15.84
C ILE A 287 -1.69 -1.05 16.66
N GLY A 288 -0.55 -0.46 16.29
CA GLY A 288 0.13 0.57 17.07
C GLY A 288 -0.45 1.96 16.85
N SER A 289 -0.79 2.28 15.60
CA SER A 289 -1.40 3.55 15.24
C SER A 289 -2.48 3.44 14.18
N VAL A 290 -3.35 4.45 14.16
CA VAL A 290 -4.46 4.56 13.19
C VAL A 290 -4.64 6.00 12.73
N SER A 291 -4.77 6.22 11.42
CA SER A 291 -5.18 7.50 10.84
C SER A 291 -6.51 7.36 10.08
N PRO A 292 -7.36 8.39 10.06
CA PRO A 292 -8.53 8.44 9.18
C PRO A 292 -8.17 8.93 7.78
N PHE A 293 -9.13 8.92 6.86
CA PHE A 293 -9.05 9.71 5.62
C PHE A 293 -9.11 11.21 5.91
N SER A 294 -8.60 12.03 5.00
CA SER A 294 -8.77 13.49 5.00
C SER A 294 -8.71 14.05 3.59
N ASN A 295 -8.97 15.35 3.41
CA ASN A 295 -8.80 16.04 2.14
C ASN A 295 -7.34 16.42 1.84
N ASN A 296 -6.46 16.45 2.84
CA ASN A 296 -5.05 16.82 2.65
C ASN A 296 -4.13 16.05 3.62
N ALA A 297 -3.95 14.76 3.37
CA ALA A 297 -3.21 13.85 4.25
C ALA A 297 -2.35 12.81 3.49
N THR A 298 -1.74 13.18 2.36
CA THR A 298 -0.85 12.32 1.56
C THR A 298 -1.48 10.97 1.19
N ILE A 299 -0.97 9.85 1.69
CA ILE A 299 -1.50 8.49 1.46
C ILE A 299 -2.91 8.28 2.06
N CYS A 300 -3.33 9.15 2.97
CA CYS A 300 -4.68 9.17 3.55
C CYS A 300 -5.57 10.24 2.90
N SER A 301 -5.13 10.88 1.80
CA SER A 301 -5.95 11.86 1.09
C SER A 301 -7.05 11.20 0.27
N TYR A 302 -8.24 11.79 0.30
CA TYR A 302 -9.36 11.48 -0.59
C TYR A 302 -9.84 12.76 -1.28
N PRO A 303 -10.11 12.74 -2.61
CA PRO A 303 -10.20 11.59 -3.50
C PRO A 303 -8.88 11.17 -4.16
N GLY A 304 -7.79 11.91 -3.95
CA GLY A 304 -6.49 11.59 -4.54
C GLY A 304 -5.33 12.08 -3.69
N PHE A 305 -4.15 11.52 -3.94
CA PHE A 305 -2.94 11.73 -3.13
C PHE A 305 -2.45 13.18 -3.07
N GLU A 306 -2.74 13.97 -4.10
CA GLU A 306 -2.35 15.39 -4.21
C GLU A 306 -2.92 16.26 -3.06
N GLY A 307 -4.03 15.81 -2.45
CA GLY A 307 -4.76 16.59 -1.48
C GLY A 307 -5.43 17.83 -2.09
N GLY A 308 -6.21 18.55 -1.29
CA GLY A 308 -6.92 19.74 -1.77
C GLY A 308 -8.07 20.17 -0.86
N PRO A 309 -8.97 21.04 -1.35
CA PRO A 309 -10.19 21.38 -0.62
C PRO A 309 -11.09 20.14 -0.45
N LEU A 310 -12.06 20.23 0.46
CA LEU A 310 -13.08 19.20 0.63
C LEU A 310 -13.73 18.89 -0.73
N ALA A 311 -13.77 17.60 -1.05
CA ALA A 311 -14.23 17.15 -2.35
C ALA A 311 -15.73 17.32 -2.52
N LEU A 312 -16.16 17.47 -3.78
CA LEU A 312 -17.57 17.46 -4.17
C LEU A 312 -18.43 18.55 -3.51
N GLY A 313 -17.80 19.62 -2.99
CA GLY A 313 -18.49 20.70 -2.26
C GLY A 313 -19.15 20.21 -0.96
N ARG A 314 -18.70 19.09 -0.41
CA ARG A 314 -19.25 18.46 0.80
C ARG A 314 -18.60 19.00 2.06
N SER A 315 -19.34 18.94 3.16
CA SER A 315 -18.82 19.15 4.50
C SER A 315 -18.07 17.92 5.03
N VAL A 316 -17.26 18.10 6.08
CA VAL A 316 -16.57 17.00 6.80
C VAL A 316 -17.59 15.94 7.25
N ALA A 317 -18.73 16.36 7.80
CA ALA A 317 -19.77 15.45 8.26
C ALA A 317 -20.40 14.62 7.13
N GLU A 318 -20.61 15.20 5.94
CA GLU A 318 -21.15 14.46 4.78
C GLU A 318 -20.13 13.45 4.22
N LEU A 319 -18.85 13.82 4.15
CA LEU A 319 -17.79 12.91 3.70
C LEU A 319 -17.58 11.77 4.71
N ASP A 320 -17.57 12.08 5.99
CA ASP A 320 -17.48 11.10 7.06
C ASP A 320 -18.69 10.14 7.06
N ALA A 321 -19.91 10.65 6.87
CA ALA A 321 -21.09 9.82 6.75
C ALA A 321 -21.00 8.84 5.57
N ALA A 322 -20.45 9.28 4.43
CA ALA A 322 -20.19 8.42 3.29
C ALA A 322 -19.12 7.36 3.58
N CYS A 323 -17.99 7.75 4.19
CA CYS A 323 -16.96 6.80 4.64
C CYS A 323 -17.56 5.75 5.58
N ARG A 324 -18.33 6.17 6.58
CA ARG A 324 -18.98 5.28 7.53
C ARG A 324 -19.96 4.32 6.86
N ALA A 325 -20.78 4.80 5.93
CA ALA A 325 -21.80 3.99 5.26
C ALA A 325 -21.18 2.95 4.31
N VAL A 326 -20.12 3.31 3.60
CA VAL A 326 -19.49 2.44 2.59
C VAL A 326 -18.44 1.51 3.20
N ASN A 327 -17.72 1.97 4.22
CA ASN A 327 -16.54 1.29 4.73
C ASN A 327 -16.70 0.75 6.15
N ALA A 328 -17.93 0.56 6.65
CA ALA A 328 -18.18 0.06 8.00
C ALA A 328 -17.25 -1.11 8.38
N GLY A 329 -16.40 -0.89 9.38
CA GLY A 329 -15.44 -1.86 9.91
C GLY A 329 -14.25 -2.19 9.00
N ARG A 330 -14.12 -1.57 7.83
CA ARG A 330 -12.97 -1.73 6.95
C ARG A 330 -11.81 -0.86 7.44
N ALA A 331 -10.63 -1.46 7.43
CA ALA A 331 -9.37 -0.77 7.58
C ALA A 331 -8.34 -1.38 6.64
N VAL A 332 -7.33 -0.62 6.29
CA VAL A 332 -6.22 -1.06 5.43
C VAL A 332 -4.92 -0.89 6.21
N ASP A 333 -4.09 -1.94 6.23
CA ASP A 333 -2.74 -1.84 6.77
C ASP A 333 -1.92 -0.90 5.87
N VAL A 334 -1.26 0.07 6.50
CA VAL A 334 -0.44 1.09 5.83
C VAL A 334 0.99 1.05 6.37
N PRO A 335 1.99 1.38 5.54
CA PRO A 335 3.39 1.41 6.00
C PRO A 335 3.62 2.49 7.07
N THR A 336 2.79 3.54 7.07
CA THR A 336 2.87 4.67 8.00
C THR A 336 1.48 5.29 8.19
N THR A 337 1.20 5.80 9.37
CA THR A 337 0.06 6.68 9.64
C THR A 337 0.51 8.13 9.62
N VAL A 338 -0.40 9.06 9.31
CA VAL A 338 -0.06 10.45 9.01
C VAL A 338 -0.36 11.35 10.21
N GLY A 339 0.62 12.18 10.61
CA GLY A 339 0.58 12.99 11.83
C GLY A 339 -0.49 14.09 11.91
N PHE A 340 -1.31 14.30 10.86
CA PHE A 340 -2.43 15.25 10.91
C PHE A 340 -3.52 14.82 11.90
N CYS A 341 -3.76 13.52 11.98
CA CYS A 341 -4.67 12.86 12.90
C CYS A 341 -4.18 11.42 13.05
N MET A 342 -3.46 11.16 14.13
CA MET A 342 -2.78 9.89 14.37
C MET A 342 -3.10 9.41 15.78
N TYR A 343 -3.95 8.39 15.88
CA TYR A 343 -4.14 7.62 17.10
C TYR A 343 -2.89 6.80 17.36
N ILE A 344 -2.39 6.79 18.59
CA ILE A 344 -1.27 5.95 18.99
C ILE A 344 -1.59 5.30 20.34
N ARG A 345 -1.51 3.98 20.40
CA ARG A 345 -1.66 3.25 21.67
C ARG A 345 -0.46 3.49 22.57
N ARG A 346 -0.72 3.54 23.88
CA ARG A 346 0.31 3.75 24.89
C ARG A 346 1.34 2.63 24.92
N ASP A 347 0.93 1.38 24.75
CA ASP A 347 1.84 0.24 24.73
C ASP A 347 2.79 0.28 23.52
N CYS A 348 2.29 0.63 22.34
CA CYS A 348 3.14 0.92 21.18
C CYS A 348 4.14 2.05 21.44
N LEU A 349 3.69 3.16 22.06
CA LEU A 349 4.58 4.26 22.47
C LEU A 349 5.62 3.85 23.51
N ARG A 350 5.31 2.92 24.43
CA ARG A 350 6.29 2.42 25.40
C ARG A 350 7.33 1.52 24.73
N ASP A 351 6.90 0.67 23.81
CA ASP A 351 7.79 -0.24 23.05
C ASP A 351 8.72 0.55 22.12
N ALA A 352 8.15 1.43 21.31
CA ALA A 352 8.90 2.19 20.30
C ALA A 352 9.53 3.47 20.87
N GLY A 353 9.05 4.03 21.98
CA GLY A 353 9.49 5.34 22.44
C GLY A 353 8.91 6.51 21.63
N PRO A 354 9.24 7.75 22.01
CA PRO A 354 8.70 8.96 21.38
C PRO A 354 9.27 9.19 19.97
N PHE A 355 8.81 10.25 19.31
CA PHE A 355 9.38 10.67 18.03
C PHE A 355 10.81 11.17 18.18
N ASP A 356 11.65 10.92 17.17
CA ASP A 356 13.04 11.39 17.16
C ASP A 356 13.13 12.91 16.91
N GLU A 357 13.16 13.67 18.01
CA GLU A 357 13.33 15.13 17.98
C GLU A 357 14.70 15.55 17.40
N GLN A 358 15.73 14.71 17.46
CA GLN A 358 17.07 15.07 17.00
C GLN A 358 17.14 15.03 15.48
N MET A 359 16.63 13.94 14.89
CA MET A 359 16.65 13.72 13.44
C MET A 359 15.61 14.58 12.71
N PHE A 360 14.38 14.69 13.25
CA PHE A 360 13.24 15.32 12.57
C PHE A 360 12.82 16.67 13.17
N ARG A 361 13.77 17.49 13.64
CA ARG A 361 13.51 18.76 14.36
C ARG A 361 12.37 19.63 13.80
N ARG A 362 12.27 19.79 12.48
CA ARG A 362 11.28 20.66 11.82
C ARG A 362 9.97 19.95 11.47
N GLY A 363 9.84 18.65 11.77
CA GLY A 363 8.83 17.75 11.25
C GLY A 363 9.25 17.12 9.91
N TYR A 364 8.32 16.39 9.31
CA TYR A 364 8.44 15.59 8.09
C TYR A 364 9.33 14.36 8.26
N GLY A 365 8.68 13.21 8.50
CA GLY A 365 9.31 11.90 8.57
C GLY A 365 9.38 11.32 9.98
N GLU A 366 9.03 12.08 11.01
CA GLU A 366 8.96 11.60 12.40
C GLU A 366 7.93 10.48 12.59
N GLU A 367 6.80 10.58 11.90
CA GLU A 367 5.73 9.60 11.92
C GLU A 367 6.15 8.35 11.14
N ASN A 368 6.90 8.53 10.04
CA ASN A 368 7.47 7.43 9.27
C ASN A 368 8.51 6.68 10.10
N ASP A 369 9.44 7.38 10.74
CA ASP A 369 10.41 6.78 11.66
C ASP A 369 9.70 5.99 12.77
N PHE A 370 8.74 6.61 13.45
CA PHE A 370 7.97 5.95 14.49
C PHE A 370 7.28 4.67 13.98
N CYS A 371 6.61 4.77 12.83
CA CYS A 371 5.90 3.64 12.24
C CYS A 371 6.87 2.51 11.86
N MET A 372 8.02 2.82 11.26
CA MET A 372 9.02 1.82 10.87
C MET A 372 9.69 1.18 12.08
N ARG A 373 10.06 1.97 13.10
CA ARG A 373 10.66 1.44 14.34
C ARG A 373 9.69 0.53 15.07
N SER A 374 8.44 0.96 15.24
CA SER A 374 7.41 0.13 15.88
C SER A 374 7.07 -1.11 15.03
N ALA A 375 7.05 -1.00 13.70
CA ALA A 375 6.85 -2.15 12.82
C ALA A 375 7.97 -3.20 12.94
N SER A 376 9.23 -2.78 13.14
CA SER A 376 10.33 -3.72 13.40
C SER A 376 10.18 -4.48 14.72
N LEU A 377 9.36 -3.96 15.65
CA LEU A 377 8.97 -4.65 16.87
C LEU A 377 7.72 -5.52 16.68
N GLY A 378 7.09 -5.52 15.50
CA GLY A 378 5.88 -6.30 15.21
C GLY A 378 4.58 -5.54 15.46
N TRP A 379 4.60 -4.21 15.48
CA TRP A 379 3.39 -3.38 15.42
C TRP A 379 2.94 -3.19 13.96
N ARG A 380 1.65 -2.97 13.76
CA ARG A 380 1.01 -2.64 12.47
C ARG A 380 0.31 -1.30 12.56
N HIS A 381 0.14 -0.63 11.43
CA HIS A 381 -0.46 0.69 11.36
C HIS A 381 -1.59 0.68 10.35
N ARG A 382 -2.66 1.43 10.62
CA ARG A 382 -3.89 1.33 9.82
C ARG A 382 -4.46 2.65 9.36
N LEU A 383 -5.06 2.63 8.19
CA LEU A 383 -6.03 3.61 7.75
C LEU A 383 -7.44 3.12 8.13
N ALA A 384 -8.13 3.88 8.98
CA ALA A 384 -9.54 3.67 9.30
C ALA A 384 -10.41 4.16 8.15
N CYS A 385 -10.87 3.26 7.28
CA CYS A 385 -11.58 3.63 6.06
C CYS A 385 -12.99 4.16 6.33
N ASP A 386 -13.53 3.88 7.52
CA ASP A 386 -14.85 4.29 7.99
C ASP A 386 -14.88 5.69 8.63
N THR A 387 -13.77 6.43 8.63
CA THR A 387 -13.64 7.72 9.32
C THR A 387 -12.97 8.75 8.41
N PHE A 388 -13.53 9.96 8.34
CA PHE A 388 -12.97 11.10 7.63
C PHE A 388 -12.79 12.29 8.56
N VAL A 389 -11.62 12.94 8.53
CA VAL A 389 -11.29 14.15 9.31
C VAL A 389 -10.93 15.29 8.38
#